data_AF-A0A5P9P3I7-F1
#
_entry.id   AF-A0A5P9P3I7-F1
#
_cell.length_a   1.000
_cell.length_b   1.000
_cell.length_c   1.000
_cell.angle_alpha   90.00
_cell.angle_beta   90.00
_cell.angle_gamma   90.00
#
_symmetry.space_group_name_H-M   'P 1'
#
loop_
_entity.id
_entity.type
_entity.pdbx_description
1 polymer ?
#
loop_
_entity_poly.entity_id
_entity_poly.type
_entity_poly.pdbx_seq_one_letter_code
_entity_poly.pdbx_strand_id
1 'polypeptide(L)' 'MSVLLEHDVLRREQLARELAEDDDVPKTNTERIDVELHHYHLPKLDAEQFVDYDCRNGDVVLWKISTP' A
#
# COMPACT_ATOMS: atom_id res chain seq x y z
N MET A 1 -8.98 5.57 -9.10
CA MET A 1 -9.73 4.85 -8.02
C MET A 1 -8.69 4.42 -7.00
N SER A 2 -8.98 4.48 -5.69
CA SER A 2 -8.00 4.05 -4.67
C SER A 2 -8.05 2.53 -4.51
N VAL A 3 -7.00 1.84 -4.99
CA VAL A 3 -6.91 0.36 -5.01
C VAL A 3 -7.08 -0.29 -3.63
N LEU A 4 -6.71 0.42 -2.57
CA LEU A 4 -6.85 -0.05 -1.19
C LEU A 4 -8.32 -0.16 -0.73
N LEU A 5 -9.26 0.59 -1.33
CA LEU A 5 -10.69 0.54 -0.97
C LEU A 5 -11.40 -0.70 -1.51
N GLU A 6 -10.82 -1.37 -2.51
CA GLU A 6 -11.44 -2.49 -3.21
C GLU A 6 -11.08 -3.85 -2.61
N HIS A 7 -10.05 -3.91 -1.75
CA HIS A 7 -9.55 -5.13 -1.13
C HIS A 7 -9.50 -5.03 0.40
N ASP A 8 -10.04 -6.03 1.11
CA ASP A 8 -9.95 -6.10 2.58
C ASP A 8 -8.52 -6.37 3.08
N VAL A 9 -7.70 -7.10 2.31
CA VAL A 9 -6.27 -7.32 2.57
C VAL A 9 -5.54 -7.33 1.23
N LEU A 10 -4.47 -6.55 1.12
CA LEU A 10 -3.67 -6.42 -0.11
C LEU A 10 -2.19 -6.67 0.21
N ARG A 11 -1.51 -7.49 -0.59
CA ARG A 11 -0.06 -7.66 -0.47
C ARG A 11 0.66 -6.44 -1.04
N ARG A 12 1.74 -6.02 -0.39
CA ARG A 12 2.61 -4.91 -0.84
C ARG A 12 3.06 -5.09 -2.29
N GLU A 13 3.45 -6.30 -2.69
CA GLU A 13 3.91 -6.60 -4.05
C GLU A 13 2.79 -6.39 -5.08
N GLN A 14 1.56 -6.77 -4.72
CA GLN A 14 0.39 -6.56 -5.56
C GLN A 14 0.02 -5.07 -5.62
N LEU A 15 0.09 -4.35 -4.49
CA LEU A 15 -0.06 -2.90 -4.45
C LEU A 15 0.98 -2.19 -5.32
N ALA A 16 2.24 -2.64 -5.28
CA ALA A 16 3.32 -2.10 -6.10
C ALA A 16 3.07 -2.32 -7.60
N ARG A 17 2.51 -3.48 -7.96
CA ARG A 17 2.14 -3.79 -9.33
C ARG A 17 1.01 -2.90 -9.83
N GLU A 18 -0.08 -2.80 -9.07
CA GLU A 18 -1.22 -1.95 -9.41
C GLU A 18 -0.79 -0.48 -9.58
N LEU A 19 0.08 0.02 -8.68
CA LEU A 19 0.65 1.37 -8.78
C LEU A 19 1.61 1.53 -9.98
N ALA A 20 2.30 0.47 -10.41
CA ALA A 20 3.16 0.52 -11.59
C ALA A 20 2.34 0.54 -12.91
N GLU A 21 1.11 0.02 -12.87
CA GLU A 21 0.16 0.04 -13.97
C GLU A 21 -0.64 1.36 -14.03
N ASP A 22 -0.57 2.19 -12.98
CA ASP A 22 -1.21 3.51 -12.92
C ASP A 22 -0.37 4.57 -13.69
N ASP A 23 -0.97 5.23 -14.67
CA ASP A 23 -0.32 6.25 -15.51
C ASP A 23 0.08 7.52 -14.73
N ASP A 24 -0.45 7.75 -13.52
CA ASP A 24 -0.09 8.88 -12.66
C ASP A 24 1.26 8.66 -11.93
N VAL A 25 1.69 7.39 -11.82
CA VAL A 25 3.00 7.07 -11.22
C VAL A 25 4.07 7.10 -12.31
N PRO A 26 5.18 7.85 -12.13
CA PRO A 26 6.23 7.90 -13.13
C PRO A 26 6.75 6.48 -13.39
N LYS A 27 6.67 6.02 -14.65
CA LYS A 27 7.04 4.67 -15.11
C LYS A 27 8.35 4.19 -14.48
N THR A 28 8.20 3.55 -13.35
CA THR A 28 9.28 3.09 -12.47
C THR A 28 9.09 1.60 -12.30
N ASN A 29 10.18 0.87 -12.17
CA ASN A 29 10.13 -0.57 -12.01
C ASN A 29 9.30 -0.94 -10.77
N THR A 30 8.44 -1.95 -10.88
CA THR A 30 7.61 -2.44 -9.77
C THR A 30 8.45 -2.74 -8.53
N GLU A 31 9.66 -3.27 -8.70
CA GLU A 31 10.60 -3.54 -7.59
C GLU A 31 11.01 -2.27 -6.83
N ARG A 32 11.19 -1.13 -7.54
CA ARG A 32 11.52 0.14 -6.87
C ARG A 32 10.33 0.67 -6.09
N ILE A 33 9.13 0.58 -6.66
CA ILE A 33 7.89 0.97 -5.98
C ILE A 33 7.69 0.09 -4.73
N ASP A 34 7.94 -1.21 -4.82
CA ASP A 34 7.83 -2.14 -3.68
C ASP A 34 8.78 -1.75 -2.53
N VAL A 35 10.04 -1.45 -2.85
CA VAL A 35 11.04 -0.97 -1.88
C VAL A 35 10.64 0.37 -1.27
N GLU A 36 10.18 1.32 -2.09
CA GLU A 36 9.73 2.64 -1.61
C GLU A 36 8.49 2.54 -0.72
N LEU A 37 7.54 1.69 -1.08
CA LEU A 37 6.36 1.39 -0.27
C LEU A 37 6.76 0.81 1.09
N HIS A 38 7.67 -0.17 1.10
CA HIS A 38 8.11 -0.82 2.34
C HIS A 38 8.84 0.12 3.29
N HIS A 39 9.71 0.98 2.77
CA HIS A 39 10.60 1.80 3.59
C HIS A 39 10.08 3.21 3.90
N TYR A 40 9.24 3.77 3.04
CA TYR A 40 8.82 5.17 3.14
C TYR A 40 7.32 5.36 3.27
N HIS A 41 6.51 4.76 2.40
CA HIS A 41 5.09 5.10 2.33
C HIS A 41 4.26 4.33 3.35
N LEU A 42 4.32 2.99 3.34
CA LEU A 42 3.49 2.16 4.21
C LEU A 42 3.79 2.39 5.70
N PRO A 43 5.05 2.52 6.16
CA PRO A 43 5.33 2.85 7.55
C PRO A 43 4.78 4.21 8.00
N LYS A 44 4.72 5.20 7.09
CA LYS A 44 4.12 6.51 7.39
C LYS A 44 2.60 6.44 7.46
N LEU A 45 1.99 5.74 6.51
CA LEU A 45 0.54 5.56 6.50
C LEU A 45 0.06 4.75 7.71
N ASP A 46 0.87 3.79 8.17
CA ASP A 46 0.65 3.02 9.39
C ASP A 46 0.76 3.90 10.64
N ALA A 47 1.81 4.72 10.74
CA ALA A 47 1.98 5.66 11.85
C ALA A 47 0.82 6.68 11.97
N GLU A 48 0.23 7.07 10.84
CA GLU A 48 -0.93 7.96 10.77
C GLU A 48 -2.27 7.21 10.86
N GLN A 49 -2.26 5.88 11.06
CA GLN A 49 -3.44 5.01 11.17
C GLN A 49 -4.37 5.08 9.94
N PHE A 50 -3.81 5.26 8.75
CA PHE A 50 -4.57 5.10 7.49
C PHE A 50 -4.61 3.65 7.01
N VAL A 51 -3.54 2.91 7.28
CA VAL A 51 -3.41 1.48 7.00
C VAL A 51 -2.87 0.76 8.22
N ASP A 52 -3.05 -0.55 8.27
CA ASP A 52 -2.30 -1.46 9.13
C ASP A 52 -1.31 -2.19 8.23
N TYR A 53 -0.02 -1.95 8.43
CA TYR A 53 1.04 -2.51 7.62
C TYR A 53 1.89 -3.55 8.36
N ASP A 54 1.76 -4.82 7.98
CA ASP A 54 2.64 -5.88 8.45
C ASP A 54 3.92 -5.94 7.61
N CYS A 55 5.01 -5.43 8.15
CA CYS A 55 6.32 -5.42 7.49
C CYS A 55 6.97 -6.81 7.32
N ARG A 56 6.53 -7.83 8.09
CA ARG A 56 7.05 -9.20 7.99
C ARG A 56 6.35 -9.98 6.89
N ASN A 57 5.04 -9.84 6.79
CA ASN A 57 4.23 -10.57 5.83
C ASN A 57 3.99 -9.77 4.53
N GLY A 58 4.17 -8.45 4.57
CA GLY A 58 3.84 -7.55 3.48
C GLY A 58 2.34 -7.33 3.32
N ASP A 59 1.54 -7.58 4.36
CA ASP A 59 0.10 -7.35 4.33
C ASP A 59 -0.21 -5.88 4.60
N VAL A 60 -1.07 -5.29 3.76
CA VAL A 60 -1.56 -3.93 3.87
C VAL A 60 -3.08 -3.99 3.98
N VAL A 61 -3.62 -3.44 5.06
CA VAL A 61 -5.06 -3.40 5.33
C VAL A 61 -5.46 -1.95 5.53
N LEU A 62 -6.58 -1.52 4.94
CA LEU A 62 -7.10 -0.19 5.28
C LEU A 62 -7.58 -0.15 6.71
N TRP A 63 -7.18 0.90 7.42
CA TRP A 63 -7.68 1.12 8.76
C TRP A 63 -9.15 1.55 8.67
N LYS A 64 -10.07 0.62 8.95
CA LYS A 64 -11.49 0.92 9.00
C LYS A 64 -11.78 1.61 10.33
N ILE A 65 -11.99 2.92 10.27
CA ILE A 65 -12.54 3.68 11.39
C ILE A 65 -13.88 3.02 11.72
N SER A 66 -13.92 2.28 12.83
CA SER A 66 -15.18 1.80 13.40
C SER A 66 -15.92 3.04 13.89
N THR A 67 -16.80 3.57 13.06
CA THR A 67 -17.74 4.62 13.47
C THR A 67 -18.64 4.03 14.56
N PRO A 68 -18.70 4.64 15.77
CA PRO A 68 -19.53 4.16 16.87
C PRO A 68 -21.03 4.24 16.57
#